data_AF-A0A323VDA0-F1
#
_entry.id   AF-A0A323VDA0-F1
#
_cell.length_a   1.000
_cell.length_b   1.000
_cell.length_c   1.000
_cell.angle_alpha   90.00
_cell.angle_beta   90.00
_cell.angle_gamma   90.00
#
_symmetry.space_group_name_H-M   'P 1'
#
loop_
_entity.id
_entity.type
_entity.pdbx_description
1 polymer ?
#
loop_
_entity_poly.entity_id
_entity_poly.type
_entity_poly.pdbx_seq_one_letter_code
_entity_poly.pdbx_strand_id
1 'polypeptide(L)'
;MGPVDAALEPVPETTVCPGCGAVLVVVPGLASTHPGASPSCAGLFAVTVRGLREDADQDARTASLLQLASDAYDAQHLRDGDQAGAAVRLCLWLERDVDPSRAAGLADRVDAAAPRLTTRPHRWTTTVADLAADLDVVDLPALVRSWADAVWTDWAPAHPALRSAAGTALTS
;
A
#
# COMPACT_ATOMS: atom_id res chain seq x y z
N MET A 1 -40.38 34.17 -18.33
CA MET A 1 -39.87 33.16 -17.38
C MET A 1 -39.16 32.12 -18.23
N GLY A 2 -37.86 32.32 -18.48
CA GLY A 2 -37.07 31.40 -19.31
C GLY A 2 -36.69 30.14 -18.53
N PRO A 3 -36.50 29.00 -19.19
CA PRO A 3 -36.03 27.79 -18.51
C PRO A 3 -34.61 28.05 -18.00
N VAL A 4 -34.40 27.79 -16.72
CA VAL A 4 -33.05 27.67 -16.16
C VAL A 4 -32.45 26.40 -16.73
N ASP A 5 -31.52 26.55 -17.68
CA ASP A 5 -30.62 25.48 -18.07
C ASP A 5 -29.79 25.12 -16.82
N ALA A 6 -30.24 24.08 -16.11
CA ALA A 6 -29.41 23.42 -15.13
C ALA A 6 -28.27 22.76 -15.90
N ALA A 7 -27.13 23.45 -16.00
CA ALA A 7 -25.92 22.86 -16.54
C ALA A 7 -25.64 21.57 -15.77
N LEU A 8 -25.76 20.43 -16.45
CA LEU A 8 -25.32 19.14 -15.93
C LEU A 8 -23.84 19.27 -15.60
N GLU A 9 -23.50 19.16 -14.32
CA GLU A 9 -22.10 19.09 -13.92
C GLU A 9 -21.44 17.90 -14.64
N PRO A 10 -20.26 18.11 -15.25
CA PRO A 10 -19.59 17.04 -15.97
C PRO A 10 -19.27 15.90 -15.02
N VAL A 11 -19.68 14.68 -15.40
CA VAL A 11 -19.38 13.47 -14.62
C VAL A 11 -17.85 13.32 -14.57
N PRO A 12 -17.25 13.20 -13.37
CA PRO A 12 -15.81 13.07 -13.25
C PRO A 12 -15.33 11.79 -13.95
N GLU A 13 -14.28 11.91 -14.75
CA GLU A 13 -13.64 10.77 -15.40
C GLU A 13 -13.01 9.86 -14.33
N THR A 14 -13.18 8.54 -14.47
CA THR A 14 -12.62 7.55 -13.53
C THR A 14 -11.69 6.58 -14.24
N THR A 15 -10.69 6.06 -13.51
CA THR A 15 -9.74 5.06 -13.99
C THR A 15 -9.57 3.94 -12.97
N VAL A 16 -9.23 2.73 -13.44
CA VAL A 16 -8.90 1.58 -12.59
C VAL A 16 -7.40 1.57 -12.33
N CYS A 17 -6.99 1.51 -11.06
CA CYS A 17 -5.58 1.34 -10.71
C CYS A 17 -5.08 -0.04 -11.17
N PRO A 18 -3.99 -0.13 -11.97
CA PRO A 18 -3.52 -1.42 -12.46
C PRO A 18 -2.96 -2.31 -11.35
N GLY A 19 -2.41 -1.75 -10.26
CA GLY A 19 -1.90 -2.53 -9.13
C GLY A 19 -3.01 -3.07 -8.24
N CYS A 20 -3.72 -2.18 -7.54
CA CYS A 20 -4.72 -2.60 -6.54
C CYS A 20 -6.14 -2.81 -7.09
N GLY A 21 -6.45 -2.40 -8.32
CA GLY A 21 -7.79 -2.52 -8.91
C GLY A 21 -8.81 -1.47 -8.46
N ALA A 22 -8.43 -0.52 -7.60
CA ALA A 22 -9.33 0.55 -7.15
C ALA A 22 -9.81 1.43 -8.32
N VAL A 23 -11.09 1.78 -8.32
CA VAL A 23 -11.69 2.75 -9.27
C VAL A 23 -11.61 4.14 -8.65
N LEU A 24 -10.93 5.06 -9.33
CA LEU A 24 -10.58 6.37 -8.77
C LEU A 24 -10.86 7.48 -9.79
N VAL A 25 -11.24 8.66 -9.29
CA VAL A 25 -11.38 9.85 -10.13
C VAL A 25 -10.00 10.23 -10.68
N VAL A 26 -9.96 10.58 -11.97
CA VAL A 26 -8.78 11.12 -12.63
C VAL A 26 -8.59 12.56 -12.17
N VAL A 27 -7.44 12.84 -11.58
CA VAL A 27 -7.06 14.20 -11.18
C VAL A 27 -5.92 14.66 -12.09
N PRO A 28 -6.15 15.64 -12.98
CA PRO A 28 -5.12 16.16 -13.87
C PRO A 28 -3.90 16.67 -13.09
N GLY A 29 -2.70 16.40 -13.60
CA GLY A 29 -1.44 16.87 -13.02
C GLY A 29 -0.86 16.00 -11.91
N LEU A 30 -1.55 14.94 -11.47
CA LEU A 30 -0.92 13.93 -10.61
C LEU A 30 0.08 13.09 -11.41
N ALA A 31 1.24 12.84 -10.81
CA ALA A 31 2.23 11.89 -11.29
C ALA A 31 2.22 10.64 -10.40
N SER A 32 2.45 9.46 -11.00
CA SER A 32 2.62 8.24 -10.20
C SER A 32 4.01 8.23 -9.57
N THR A 33 4.08 8.24 -8.24
CA THR A 33 5.31 8.11 -7.47
C THR A 33 5.64 6.67 -7.08
N HIS A 34 4.70 5.74 -7.29
CA HIS A 34 4.84 4.32 -6.96
C HIS A 34 4.71 3.48 -8.24
N PRO A 35 5.75 2.72 -8.63
CA PRO A 35 5.64 1.76 -9.73
C PRO A 35 4.41 0.86 -9.58
N GLY A 36 3.68 0.62 -10.67
CA GLY A 36 2.49 -0.22 -10.66
C GLY A 36 1.19 0.44 -10.15
N ALA A 37 1.26 1.65 -9.57
CA ALA A 37 0.09 2.44 -9.22
C ALA A 37 -0.34 3.42 -10.33
N SER A 38 -1.65 3.66 -10.47
CA SER A 38 -2.13 4.81 -11.24
C SER A 38 -1.81 6.12 -10.49
N PRO A 39 -1.68 7.27 -11.20
CA PRO A 39 -1.41 8.54 -10.54
C PRO A 39 -2.45 8.92 -9.48
N SER A 40 -3.74 8.69 -9.75
CA SER A 40 -4.81 8.93 -8.77
C SER A 40 -4.69 8.05 -7.53
N CYS A 41 -4.24 6.79 -7.67
CA CYS A 41 -4.05 5.88 -6.53
C CYS A 41 -2.88 6.33 -5.66
N ALA A 42 -1.76 6.69 -6.28
CA ALA A 42 -0.60 7.24 -5.57
C ALA A 42 -0.94 8.57 -4.87
N GLY A 43 -1.73 9.44 -5.53
CA GLY A 43 -2.21 10.68 -4.95
C GLY A 43 -3.13 10.45 -3.75
N LEU A 44 -4.09 9.51 -3.86
CA LEU A 44 -4.97 9.15 -2.74
C LEU A 44 -4.15 8.65 -1.56
N PHE A 45 -3.23 7.70 -1.77
CA PHE A 45 -2.33 7.20 -0.72
C PHE A 45 -1.55 8.34 -0.05
N ALA A 46 -0.95 9.23 -0.85
CA ALA A 46 -0.18 10.37 -0.33
C ALA A 46 -1.02 11.32 0.53
N VAL A 47 -2.31 11.49 0.23
CA VAL A 47 -3.24 12.28 1.05
C VAL A 47 -3.60 11.50 2.33
N THR A 48 -3.99 10.23 2.20
CA THR A 48 -4.36 9.35 3.31
C THR A 48 -3.30 9.29 4.40
N VAL A 49 -2.01 9.21 4.03
CA VAL A 49 -0.90 9.11 5.00
C VAL A 49 -0.21 10.44 5.31
N ARG A 50 -0.75 11.58 4.85
CA ARG A 50 -0.08 12.89 4.97
C ARG A 50 0.27 13.22 6.42
N GLY A 51 -0.70 13.13 7.32
CA GLY A 51 -0.47 13.42 8.75
C GLY A 51 0.61 12.52 9.35
N LEU A 52 0.62 11.22 9.02
CA LEU A 52 1.69 10.32 9.45
C LEU A 52 3.06 10.77 8.95
N ARG A 53 3.15 11.26 7.70
CA ARG A 53 4.41 11.74 7.13
C ARG A 53 4.92 13.01 7.79
N GLU A 54 4.02 13.93 8.12
CA GLU A 54 4.36 15.19 8.79
C GLU A 54 4.90 14.94 10.21
N ASP A 55 4.39 13.92 10.90
CA ASP A 55 4.71 13.63 12.30
C ASP A 55 5.79 12.54 12.48
N ALA A 56 6.16 11.79 11.44
CA ALA A 56 7.06 10.64 11.52
C ALA A 56 8.45 10.96 12.10
N ASP A 57 8.99 12.15 11.82
CA ASP A 57 10.32 12.55 12.33
C ASP A 57 10.31 12.82 13.84
N GLN A 58 9.13 13.04 14.43
CA GLN A 58 8.96 13.41 15.84
C GLN A 58 8.48 12.25 16.71
N ASP A 59 7.85 11.23 16.12
CA ASP A 59 7.32 10.08 16.85
C ASP A 59 7.63 8.75 16.14
N ALA A 60 8.39 7.89 16.84
CA ALA A 60 8.78 6.59 16.34
C ALA A 60 7.58 5.66 16.05
N ARG A 61 6.48 5.77 16.80
CA ARG A 61 5.28 4.95 16.54
C ARG A 61 4.60 5.37 15.25
N THR A 62 4.53 6.67 15.00
CA THR A 62 4.03 7.24 13.75
C THR A 62 4.92 6.84 12.57
N ALA A 63 6.25 6.87 12.73
CA ALA A 63 7.18 6.37 11.72
C ALA A 63 6.96 4.88 11.39
N SER A 64 6.79 4.02 12.41
CA SER A 64 6.47 2.60 12.22
C SER A 64 5.15 2.41 11.49
N LEU A 65 4.13 3.20 11.83
CA LEU A 65 2.82 3.11 11.17
C LEU A 65 2.86 3.55 9.71
N LEU A 66 3.59 4.63 9.41
CA LEU A 66 3.82 5.10 8.03
C LEU A 66 4.56 4.04 7.21
N GLN A 67 5.55 3.38 7.82
CA GLN A 67 6.29 2.31 7.16
C GLN A 67 5.38 1.11 6.87
N LEU A 68 4.53 0.70 7.82
CA LEU A 68 3.55 -0.36 7.60
C LEU A 68 2.57 -0.03 6.48
N ALA A 69 2.05 1.20 6.45
CA ALA A 69 1.18 1.67 5.38
C ALA A 69 1.88 1.64 4.01
N SER A 70 3.15 2.05 3.96
CA SER A 70 3.96 2.04 2.73
C SER A 70 4.25 0.61 2.26
N ASP A 71 4.57 -0.31 3.16
CA ASP A 71 4.81 -1.71 2.81
C ASP A 71 3.54 -2.41 2.32
N ALA A 72 2.39 -2.15 2.95
CA ALA A 72 1.10 -2.61 2.46
C ALA A 72 0.80 -2.06 1.06
N TYR A 73 0.98 -0.75 0.86
CA TYR A 73 0.77 -0.11 -0.43
C TYR A 73 1.67 -0.70 -1.52
N ASP A 74 2.98 -0.77 -1.30
CA ASP A 74 3.95 -1.25 -2.28
C ASP A 74 3.77 -2.75 -2.57
N ALA A 75 3.36 -3.55 -1.58
CA ALA A 75 3.04 -4.96 -1.78
C ALA A 75 1.80 -5.17 -2.68
N GLN A 76 0.85 -4.22 -2.71
CA GLN A 76 -0.28 -4.25 -3.66
C GLN A 76 0.08 -3.80 -5.08
N HIS A 77 1.15 -3.01 -5.21
CA HIS A 77 1.55 -2.37 -6.45
C HIS A 77 2.81 -2.99 -7.08
N LEU A 78 3.30 -4.09 -6.53
CA LEU A 78 4.39 -4.88 -7.11
C LEU A 78 4.07 -5.25 -8.57
N ARG A 79 5.01 -5.04 -9.49
CA ARG A 79 4.89 -5.51 -10.88
C ARG A 79 5.42 -6.93 -11.01
N ASP A 80 4.90 -7.66 -11.99
CA ASP A 80 5.36 -9.01 -12.27
C ASP A 80 6.86 -9.02 -12.59
N GLY A 81 7.63 -9.85 -11.87
CA GLY A 81 9.08 -9.94 -12.01
C GLY A 81 9.91 -8.99 -11.12
N ASP A 82 9.25 -8.06 -10.42
CA ASP A 82 9.91 -7.21 -9.41
C ASP A 82 10.24 -8.00 -8.13
N GLN A 83 11.19 -7.48 -7.35
CA GLN A 83 11.54 -8.06 -6.05
C GLN A 83 10.47 -7.74 -5.01
N ALA A 84 9.96 -8.77 -4.34
CA ALA A 84 8.85 -8.66 -3.40
C ALA A 84 9.27 -8.17 -1.99
N GLY A 85 10.16 -7.18 -1.91
CA GLY A 85 10.73 -6.70 -0.64
C GLY A 85 9.67 -6.19 0.35
N ALA A 86 8.69 -5.43 -0.13
CA ALA A 86 7.58 -4.94 0.70
C ALA A 86 6.75 -6.09 1.30
N ALA A 87 6.45 -7.13 0.52
CA ALA A 87 5.74 -8.32 1.00
C ALA A 87 6.58 -9.14 2.00
N VAL A 88 7.91 -9.14 1.85
CA VAL A 88 8.82 -9.73 2.87
C VAL A 88 8.78 -8.91 4.17
N ARG A 89 8.75 -7.58 4.11
CA ARG A 89 8.61 -6.74 5.32
C ARG A 89 7.26 -6.92 6.01
N LEU A 90 6.16 -7.09 5.26
CA LEU A 90 4.88 -7.50 5.85
C LEU A 90 4.98 -8.84 6.59
N CYS A 91 5.67 -9.83 6.01
CA CYS A 91 5.90 -11.11 6.70
C CYS A 91 6.71 -10.95 8.00
N LEU A 92 7.75 -10.10 7.98
CA LEU A 92 8.56 -9.80 9.17
C LEU A 92 7.71 -9.19 10.29
N TRP A 93 6.83 -8.25 9.96
CA TRP A 93 5.88 -7.68 10.92
C TRP A 93 4.88 -8.72 11.44
N LEU A 94 4.12 -9.33 10.53
CA LEU A 94 2.93 -10.12 10.89
C LEU A 94 3.24 -11.49 11.48
N GLU A 95 4.37 -12.10 11.13
CA GLU A 95 4.69 -13.46 11.55
C GLU A 95 5.94 -13.56 12.42
N ARG A 96 6.79 -12.53 12.43
CA ARG A 96 8.07 -12.54 13.15
C ARG A 96 8.19 -11.44 14.20
N ASP A 97 7.12 -10.67 14.42
CA ASP A 97 7.04 -9.61 15.42
C ASP A 97 8.18 -8.56 15.28
N VAL A 98 8.60 -8.32 14.04
CA VAL A 98 9.59 -7.30 13.72
C VAL A 98 8.87 -6.00 13.41
N ASP A 99 9.03 -5.02 14.29
CA ASP A 99 8.51 -3.67 14.10
C ASP A 99 8.79 -3.12 12.67
N PRO A 100 7.83 -2.46 11.99
CA PRO A 100 7.99 -2.02 10.61
C PRO A 100 9.19 -1.09 10.39
N SER A 101 9.45 -0.13 11.29
CA SER A 101 10.64 0.73 11.17
C SER A 101 11.93 -0.06 11.32
N ARG A 102 11.95 -1.07 12.21
CA ARG A 102 13.09 -2.00 12.29
C ARG A 102 13.24 -2.84 11.03
N ALA A 103 12.14 -3.31 10.44
CA ALA A 103 12.16 -4.06 9.18
C ALA A 103 12.68 -3.21 8.01
N ALA A 104 12.34 -1.91 7.98
CA ALA A 104 12.92 -0.96 7.03
C ALA A 104 14.44 -0.79 7.21
N GLY A 105 14.93 -0.82 8.46
CA GLY A 105 16.37 -0.86 8.75
C GLY A 105 17.10 -2.12 8.24
N LEU A 106 16.36 -3.16 7.82
CA LEU A 106 16.90 -4.36 7.19
C LEU A 106 16.81 -4.32 5.65
N ALA A 107 16.53 -3.17 5.04
CA ALA A 107 16.26 -3.03 3.60
C ALA A 107 17.27 -3.78 2.72
N ASP A 108 18.58 -3.59 2.89
CA ASP A 108 19.59 -4.25 2.07
C ASP A 108 19.51 -5.79 2.15
N ARG A 109 19.24 -6.33 3.35
CA ARG A 109 19.10 -7.78 3.57
C ARG A 109 17.80 -8.31 3.00
N VAL A 110 16.72 -7.54 3.15
CA VAL A 110 15.43 -7.85 2.54
C VAL A 110 15.56 -7.85 1.03
N ASP A 111 16.18 -6.85 0.42
CA ASP A 111 16.34 -6.74 -1.03
C ASP A 111 17.24 -7.83 -1.59
N ALA A 112 18.29 -8.23 -0.86
CA ALA A 112 19.14 -9.36 -1.23
C ALA A 112 18.39 -10.71 -1.17
N ALA A 113 17.46 -10.88 -0.22
CA ALA A 113 16.72 -12.12 -0.01
C ALA A 113 15.40 -12.18 -0.80
N ALA A 114 14.84 -11.03 -1.20
CA ALA A 114 13.49 -10.93 -1.73
C ALA A 114 13.34 -11.70 -3.05
N PRO A 115 12.34 -12.60 -3.14
CA PRO A 115 12.09 -13.34 -4.36
C PRO A 115 11.54 -12.39 -5.44
N ARG A 116 11.82 -12.72 -6.70
CA ARG A 116 11.09 -12.15 -7.83
C ARG A 116 9.83 -12.97 -8.04
N LEU A 117 8.67 -12.37 -7.80
CA LEU A 117 7.39 -13.06 -7.95
C LEU A 117 6.84 -12.85 -9.36
N THR A 118 6.46 -13.94 -10.01
CA THR A 118 5.89 -13.93 -11.36
C THR A 118 4.36 -13.88 -11.36
N THR A 119 3.74 -13.91 -10.18
CA THR A 119 2.28 -13.89 -10.04
C THR A 119 1.93 -13.16 -8.77
N ARG A 120 1.30 -11.98 -8.92
CA ARG A 120 0.69 -11.23 -7.84
C ARG A 120 -0.81 -11.54 -7.74
N PRO A 121 -1.46 -11.25 -6.61
CA PRO A 121 -2.92 -11.25 -6.53
C PRO A 121 -3.53 -10.30 -7.58
N HIS A 122 -4.53 -10.78 -8.32
CA HIS A 122 -5.26 -10.00 -9.31
C HIS A 122 -6.47 -9.26 -8.73
N ARG A 123 -6.85 -9.61 -7.50
CA ARG A 123 -7.92 -8.99 -6.72
C ARG A 123 -7.43 -8.84 -5.30
N TRP A 124 -7.77 -7.72 -4.69
CA TRP A 124 -7.44 -7.41 -3.32
C TRP A 124 -8.71 -7.31 -2.50
N THR A 125 -8.68 -7.85 -1.29
CA THR A 125 -9.79 -7.81 -0.34
C THR A 125 -10.04 -6.38 0.14
N THR A 126 -8.96 -5.60 0.31
CA THR A 126 -9.00 -4.20 0.74
C THR A 126 -7.95 -3.41 -0.03
N THR A 127 -8.28 -2.19 -0.44
CA THR A 127 -7.40 -1.27 -1.14
C THR A 127 -7.27 0.05 -0.39
N VAL A 128 -6.37 0.92 -0.85
CA VAL A 128 -6.27 2.29 -0.31
C VAL A 128 -7.57 3.10 -0.47
N ALA A 129 -8.43 2.75 -1.43
CA ALA A 129 -9.72 3.43 -1.61
C ALA A 129 -10.67 3.13 -0.44
N ASP A 130 -10.71 1.88 0.00
CA ASP A 130 -11.49 1.46 1.18
C ASP A 130 -10.93 2.14 2.43
N LEU A 131 -9.59 2.16 2.56
CA LEU A 131 -8.92 2.85 3.66
C LEU A 131 -9.31 4.32 3.76
N ALA A 132 -9.31 5.02 2.61
CA ALA A 132 -9.64 6.44 2.53
C ALA A 132 -11.13 6.71 2.80
N ALA A 133 -12.02 5.80 2.40
CA ALA A 133 -13.45 5.91 2.62
C ALA A 133 -13.85 5.80 4.10
N ASP A 134 -13.08 5.07 4.90
CA ASP A 134 -13.39 4.82 6.31
C ASP A 134 -12.62 5.74 7.30
N LEU A 135 -11.77 6.66 6.82
CA LEU A 135 -10.92 7.51 7.66
C LEU A 135 -11.68 8.41 8.65
N ASP A 136 -12.91 8.79 8.33
CA ASP A 136 -13.76 9.64 9.17
C ASP A 136 -14.51 8.86 10.27
N VAL A 137 -14.55 7.52 10.15
CA VAL A 137 -15.26 6.63 11.09
C VAL A 137 -14.30 5.83 11.95
N VAL A 138 -13.14 5.43 11.41
CA VAL A 138 -12.21 4.50 12.06
C VAL A 138 -10.82 5.13 12.20
N ASP A 139 -10.20 4.92 13.36
CA ASP A 139 -8.84 5.37 13.61
C ASP A 139 -7.86 4.82 12.58
N LEU A 140 -7.09 5.72 11.93
CA LEU A 140 -6.09 5.39 10.91
C LEU A 140 -5.13 4.25 11.32
N PRO A 141 -4.60 4.18 12.57
CA PRO A 141 -3.78 3.05 13.00
C PRO A 141 -4.48 1.69 12.92
N ALA A 142 -5.78 1.62 13.22
CA ALA A 142 -6.55 0.39 13.14
C ALA A 142 -6.80 0.00 11.67
N LEU A 143 -7.15 0.98 10.84
CA LEU A 143 -7.33 0.81 9.40
C LEU A 143 -6.05 0.27 8.73
N VAL A 144 -4.89 0.90 8.97
CA VAL A 144 -3.62 0.48 8.36
C VAL A 144 -3.23 -0.95 8.77
N ARG A 145 -3.43 -1.33 10.04
CA ARG A 145 -3.15 -2.71 10.50
C ARG A 145 -4.07 -3.72 9.81
N SER A 146 -5.38 -3.45 9.79
CA SER A 146 -6.34 -4.31 9.11
C SER A 146 -6.06 -4.45 7.62
N TRP A 147 -5.62 -3.37 6.97
CA TRP A 147 -5.26 -3.40 5.57
C TRP A 147 -3.98 -4.21 5.32
N ALA A 148 -2.95 -4.06 6.15
CA ALA A 148 -1.74 -4.87 6.08
C ALA A 148 -2.04 -6.37 6.23
N ASP A 149 -2.92 -6.74 7.17
CA ASP A 149 -3.40 -8.13 7.36
C ASP A 149 -4.12 -8.66 6.11
N ALA A 150 -5.00 -7.86 5.51
CA ALA A 150 -5.71 -8.23 4.29
C ALA A 150 -4.75 -8.43 3.11
N VAL A 151 -3.80 -7.51 2.91
CA VAL A 151 -2.78 -7.61 1.86
C VAL A 151 -1.93 -8.86 2.06
N TRP A 152 -1.50 -9.15 3.28
CA TRP A 152 -0.75 -10.37 3.58
C TRP A 152 -1.58 -11.63 3.30
N THR A 153 -2.86 -11.64 3.68
CA THR A 153 -3.76 -12.76 3.43
C THR A 153 -3.94 -13.00 1.94
N ASP A 154 -4.12 -11.95 1.13
CA ASP A 154 -4.24 -12.07 -0.33
C ASP A 154 -2.96 -12.64 -0.97
N TRP A 155 -1.80 -12.42 -0.34
CA TRP A 155 -0.52 -13.01 -0.73
C TRP A 155 -0.35 -14.50 -0.34
N ALA A 156 -1.36 -15.16 0.23
CA ALA A 156 -1.30 -16.57 0.68
C ALA A 156 -0.60 -17.54 -0.29
N PRO A 157 -0.86 -17.51 -1.62
CA PRO A 157 -0.18 -18.41 -2.56
C PRO A 157 1.36 -18.25 -2.60
N ALA A 158 1.89 -17.07 -2.27
CA ALA A 158 3.33 -16.77 -2.29
C ALA A 158 3.99 -16.88 -0.90
N HIS A 159 3.22 -17.15 0.17
CA HIS A 159 3.73 -17.22 1.54
C HIS A 159 4.96 -18.12 1.71
N PRO A 160 5.04 -19.34 1.11
CA PRO A 160 6.24 -20.17 1.29
C PRO A 160 7.54 -19.47 0.86
N ALA A 161 7.52 -18.77 -0.29
CA ALA A 161 8.68 -18.03 -0.78
C ALA A 161 8.99 -16.81 0.10
N LEU A 162 7.96 -16.05 0.49
CA LEU A 162 8.10 -14.85 1.31
C LEU A 162 8.61 -15.17 2.72
N ARG A 163 8.10 -16.23 3.36
CA ARG A 163 8.57 -16.72 4.67
C ARG A 163 10.02 -17.22 4.63
N SER A 164 10.41 -17.88 3.54
CA SER A 164 11.80 -18.30 3.34
C SER A 164 12.72 -17.09 3.25
N ALA A 165 12.36 -16.09 2.43
CA ALA A 165 13.12 -14.86 2.29
C ALA A 165 13.21 -14.07 3.59
N ALA A 166 12.12 -13.97 4.36
CA ALA A 166 12.12 -13.35 5.69
C ALA A 166 13.09 -14.06 6.66
N GLY A 167 13.16 -15.41 6.61
CA GLY A 167 14.14 -16.18 7.37
C GLY A 167 15.59 -15.86 6.99
N THR A 168 15.89 -15.77 5.69
CA THR A 168 17.21 -15.39 5.18
C THR A 168 17.60 -13.97 5.62
N ALA A 169 16.67 -13.00 5.51
CA ALA A 169 16.92 -11.61 5.86
C ALA A 169 17.25 -11.40 7.35
N LEU A 170 16.72 -12.25 8.24
CA LEU A 170 16.98 -12.19 9.69
C LEU A 170 18.29 -12.85 10.11
N THR A 171 18.86 -13.73 9.28
CA THR A 171 20.04 -14.55 9.61
C THR A 171 21.31 -14.14 8.90
N SER A 172 21.19 -13.34 7.84
CA SER A 172 22.30 -12.70 7.13
C SER A 172 22.79 -11.46 7.88
#